data_AF-A0A0G0L7N3-F1
#
_entry.id   AF-A0A0G0L7N3-F1
#
_cell.length_a   1.000
_cell.length_b   1.000
_cell.length_c   1.000
_cell.angle_alpha   90.00
_cell.angle_beta   90.00
_cell.angle_gamma   90.00
#
_symmetry.space_group_name_H-M   'P 1'
#
loop_
_entity.id
_entity.type
_entity.pdbx_description
1 polymer ?
#
loop_
_entity_poly.entity_id
_entity_poly.type
_entity_poly.pdbx_seq_one_letter_code
_entity_poly.pdbx_strand_id
1 'polypeptide(L)'
;MLRFIKSNWQIILILIVGLMLRLYKYDQLFMYNHDNDLASWIIKDIVVDKHFRLIGQETSTQGIFIGGLFYYLQIPFYLLTRMDPIGATLLGGVLGLFYILGVYYISLKVFGKRVALFAAAIYAMSFVFVFNDREIVPTQPVIFWSFAFFWGLTEILKGHFRKGLMICAVLISLIWHLNFALVLPVPLMFAAVLFSAKKLKISDMLLPFAILVILSSQLLLFEYRHSFIQTKALFSSLTTDQQDILSGWDKIVRIFHLVSKNYYSVVLPSLSFPKFEQVMFFFIAIFVYLLTNLKKYRKIFTIIFLWFVIYFLFFSFYSKRVSEYYLSGIQFIPVILLSLVFERITLKKKYRNFGYLIFSVLIILNLHRFFTVPINKSGYLERKAVVAEIKRDAKERGYPCVSVSYITNPGYELGYRYLFWLEDMHVNKPNSNSPVYTIVFPLNEKLFPVNATFGALGLIYPEHSRYNKEAVMESCSGENSNLTDPMFGFTK
;
A
#
# COMPACT_ATOMS: atom_id res chain seq x y z
N MET A 1 36.02 6.41 2.91
CA MET A 1 34.70 6.93 3.31
C MET A 1 34.41 8.35 2.78
N LEU A 2 35.21 9.37 3.13
CA LEU A 2 34.97 10.78 2.74
C LEU A 2 34.84 11.03 1.22
N ARG A 3 35.65 10.35 0.38
CA ARG A 3 35.57 10.48 -1.09
C ARG A 3 34.26 9.93 -1.68
N PHE A 4 33.71 8.88 -1.09
CA PHE A 4 32.42 8.29 -1.50
C PHE A 4 31.27 9.22 -1.13
N ILE A 5 31.28 9.78 0.09
CA ILE A 5 30.30 10.76 0.55
C ILE A 5 30.33 11.99 -0.35
N LYS A 6 31.51 12.58 -0.62
CA LYS A 6 31.64 13.74 -1.50
C LYS A 6 31.10 13.50 -2.91
N SER A 7 31.21 12.28 -3.45
CA SER A 7 30.74 11.95 -4.81
C SER A 7 29.23 11.67 -4.91
N ASN A 8 28.60 11.31 -3.78
CA ASN A 8 27.22 10.83 -3.70
C ASN A 8 26.37 11.59 -2.67
N TRP A 9 26.81 12.78 -2.24
CA TRP A 9 26.13 13.54 -1.19
C TRP A 9 24.66 13.86 -1.53
N GLN A 10 24.34 14.06 -2.81
CA GLN A 10 22.96 14.35 -3.22
C GLN A 10 22.01 13.20 -2.93
N ILE A 11 22.39 11.97 -3.27
CA ILE A 11 21.53 10.81 -3.00
C ILE A 11 21.48 10.53 -1.49
N ILE A 12 22.57 10.73 -0.76
CA ILE A 12 22.57 10.61 0.71
C ILE A 12 21.60 11.60 1.35
N LEU A 13 21.59 12.87 0.91
CA LEU A 13 20.65 13.86 1.39
C LEU A 13 19.19 13.48 1.07
N ILE A 14 18.92 13.02 -0.16
CA ILE A 14 17.59 12.55 -0.57
C ILE A 14 17.13 11.39 0.31
N LEU A 15 18.02 10.46 0.65
CA LEU A 15 17.71 9.31 1.52
C LEU A 15 17.40 9.74 2.96
N ILE A 16 18.20 10.66 3.52
CA ILE A 16 17.97 11.20 4.86
C ILE A 16 16.62 11.91 4.92
N VAL A 17 16.34 12.81 3.97
CA VAL A 17 15.04 13.52 3.90
C VAL A 17 13.89 12.53 3.68
N GLY A 18 14.05 11.58 2.76
CA GLY A 18 13.02 10.59 2.46
C GLY A 18 12.69 9.67 3.64
N LEU A 19 13.70 9.26 4.43
CA LEU A 19 13.52 8.50 5.67
C LEU A 19 12.84 9.35 6.74
N MET A 20 13.29 10.60 6.93
CA MET A 20 12.69 11.53 7.88
C MET A 20 11.19 11.72 7.61
N LEU A 21 10.80 11.93 6.35
CA LEU A 21 9.39 12.11 5.99
C LEU A 21 8.53 10.86 6.25
N ARG A 22 9.10 9.65 6.11
CA ARG A 22 8.38 8.39 6.36
C ARG A 22 8.23 8.08 7.85
N LEU A 23 9.18 8.51 8.67
CA LEU A 23 9.17 8.30 10.13
C LEU A 23 8.59 9.50 10.91
N TYR A 24 8.36 10.64 10.27
CA TYR A 24 7.81 11.82 10.92
C TYR A 24 6.40 11.54 11.46
N LYS A 25 6.22 11.69 12.78
CA LYS A 25 4.98 11.39 13.50
C LYS A 25 4.43 9.99 13.16
N TYR A 26 5.31 8.98 13.18
CA TYR A 26 4.98 7.63 12.73
C TYR A 26 3.81 7.00 13.49
N ASP A 27 3.59 7.38 14.75
CA ASP A 27 2.50 6.97 15.61
C ASP A 27 1.19 7.74 15.35
N GLN A 28 1.25 9.07 15.27
CA GLN A 28 0.06 9.92 15.08
C GLN A 28 -0.54 9.78 13.67
N LEU A 29 0.30 9.57 12.66
CA LEU A 29 -0.13 9.41 11.27
C LEU A 29 -0.31 7.94 10.89
N PHE A 30 -0.26 7.03 11.85
CA PHE A 30 -0.63 5.63 11.64
C PHE A 30 -2.15 5.49 11.77
N MET A 31 -2.84 5.43 10.63
CA MET A 31 -4.31 5.39 10.60
C MET A 31 -4.92 4.17 11.30
N TYR A 32 -4.19 3.05 11.44
CA TYR A 32 -4.58 1.78 12.07
C TYR A 32 -6.09 1.46 12.01
N ASN A 33 -6.47 0.76 10.94
CA ASN A 33 -7.86 0.34 10.66
C ASN A 33 -7.98 -1.19 10.67
N HIS A 34 -9.11 -1.69 10.15
CA HIS A 34 -9.35 -3.11 9.93
C HIS A 34 -8.17 -3.87 9.30
N ASP A 35 -7.60 -3.40 8.18
CA ASP A 35 -6.50 -4.10 7.50
C ASP A 35 -5.26 -4.24 8.40
N ASN A 36 -4.99 -3.26 9.27
CA ASN A 36 -3.84 -3.28 10.17
C ASN A 36 -4.09 -4.21 11.35
N ASP A 37 -5.32 -4.20 11.87
CA ASP A 37 -5.78 -5.12 12.93
C ASP A 37 -5.78 -6.57 12.45
N LEU A 38 -6.25 -6.80 11.22
CA LEU A 38 -6.20 -8.11 10.55
C LEU A 38 -4.76 -8.57 10.31
N ALA A 39 -3.88 -7.68 9.82
CA ALA A 39 -2.47 -7.98 9.67
C ALA A 39 -1.81 -8.35 11.02
N SER A 40 -2.15 -7.60 12.07
CA SER A 40 -1.68 -7.89 13.44
C SER A 40 -2.17 -9.26 13.91
N TRP A 41 -3.44 -9.59 13.65
CA TRP A 41 -4.03 -10.88 14.00
C TRP A 41 -3.38 -12.06 13.27
N ILE A 42 -3.09 -11.90 11.97
CA ILE A 42 -2.32 -12.86 11.17
C ILE A 42 -0.92 -13.06 11.77
N ILE A 43 -0.26 -11.99 12.21
CA ILE A 43 1.07 -12.06 12.83
C ILE A 43 1.01 -12.77 14.19
N LYS A 44 -0.01 -12.53 15.02
CA LYS A 44 -0.25 -13.33 16.24
C LYS A 44 -0.40 -14.80 15.90
N ASP A 45 -1.22 -15.15 14.93
CA ASP A 45 -1.46 -16.55 14.55
C ASP A 45 -0.17 -17.26 14.11
N ILE A 46 0.70 -16.56 13.38
CA ILE A 46 2.02 -17.10 12.99
C ILE A 46 2.96 -17.22 14.20
N VAL A 47 3.09 -16.16 15.00
CA VAL A 47 4.14 -16.06 16.03
C VAL A 47 3.76 -16.76 17.32
N VAL A 48 2.53 -16.59 17.77
CA VAL A 48 2.00 -17.07 19.06
C VAL A 48 1.37 -18.44 18.87
N ASP A 49 0.43 -18.56 17.93
CA ASP A 49 -0.31 -19.81 17.69
C ASP A 49 0.51 -20.82 16.85
N LYS A 50 1.72 -20.43 16.42
CA LYS A 50 2.69 -21.25 15.67
C LYS A 50 2.13 -21.81 14.36
N HIS A 51 1.17 -21.11 13.76
CA HIS A 51 0.56 -21.54 12.52
C HIS A 51 1.37 -21.05 11.30
N PHE A 52 1.94 -21.98 10.55
CA PHE A 52 2.62 -21.66 9.29
C PHE A 52 1.61 -21.36 8.17
N ARG A 53 1.42 -20.08 7.87
CA ARG A 53 0.48 -19.60 6.87
C ARG A 53 1.03 -19.62 5.46
N LEU A 54 0.31 -20.27 4.55
CA LEU A 54 0.54 -20.15 3.11
C LEU A 54 -0.15 -18.91 2.52
N ILE A 55 -1.25 -18.47 3.10
CA ILE A 55 -2.05 -17.32 2.66
C ILE A 55 -2.17 -16.27 3.77
N GLY A 56 -2.39 -15.03 3.35
CA GLY A 56 -2.73 -13.90 4.19
C GLY A 56 -4.22 -13.56 4.10
N GLN A 57 -4.54 -12.27 4.09
CA GLN A 57 -5.93 -11.80 4.05
C GLN A 57 -6.67 -12.18 2.76
N GLU A 58 -7.97 -12.41 2.89
CA GLU A 58 -8.87 -12.45 1.74
C GLU A 58 -9.08 -11.04 1.16
N THR A 59 -9.20 -10.94 -0.15
CA THR A 59 -9.50 -9.67 -0.83
C THR A 59 -11.00 -9.38 -0.83
N SER A 60 -11.40 -8.23 -1.36
CA SER A 60 -12.81 -7.91 -1.60
C SER A 60 -13.49 -8.80 -2.65
N THR A 61 -12.77 -9.71 -3.28
CA THR A 61 -13.33 -10.76 -4.13
C THR A 61 -13.18 -12.09 -3.38
N GLN A 62 -14.31 -12.70 -3.05
CA GLN A 62 -14.33 -13.97 -2.30
C GLN A 62 -13.52 -15.05 -3.01
N GLY A 63 -12.78 -15.84 -2.23
CA GLY A 63 -11.90 -16.90 -2.72
C GLY A 63 -10.55 -16.43 -3.28
N ILE A 64 -10.29 -15.11 -3.32
CA ILE A 64 -8.99 -14.55 -3.71
C ILE A 64 -8.25 -14.08 -2.47
N PHE A 65 -7.14 -14.73 -2.14
CA PHE A 65 -6.28 -14.42 -0.99
C PHE A 65 -4.97 -13.74 -1.41
N ILE A 66 -4.49 -12.80 -0.61
CA ILE A 66 -3.13 -12.29 -0.74
C ILE A 66 -2.16 -13.30 -0.13
N GLY A 67 -0.97 -13.46 -0.69
CA GLY A 67 0.03 -14.37 -0.14
C GLY A 67 0.67 -13.92 1.17
N GLY A 68 1.24 -14.86 1.91
CA GLY A 68 1.73 -14.62 3.29
C GLY A 68 2.96 -13.71 3.42
N LEU A 69 3.76 -13.51 2.36
CA LEU A 69 5.08 -12.85 2.42
C LEU A 69 5.07 -11.49 3.15
N PHE A 70 4.09 -10.63 2.87
CA PHE A 70 4.02 -9.29 3.48
C PHE A 70 3.87 -9.34 5.00
N TYR A 71 3.19 -10.35 5.53
CA TYR A 71 3.01 -10.54 6.98
C TYR A 71 4.29 -11.10 7.62
N TYR A 72 4.97 -12.04 6.94
CA TYR A 72 6.28 -12.53 7.41
C TYR A 72 7.33 -11.43 7.49
N LEU A 73 7.34 -10.49 6.54
CA LEU A 73 8.25 -9.33 6.57
C LEU A 73 8.03 -8.42 7.78
N GLN A 74 6.81 -8.40 8.36
CA GLN A 74 6.49 -7.57 9.53
C GLN A 74 6.91 -8.22 10.85
N ILE A 75 7.02 -9.56 10.92
CA ILE A 75 7.29 -10.30 12.16
C ILE A 75 8.49 -9.75 12.95
N PRO A 76 9.69 -9.52 12.36
CA PRO A 76 10.82 -9.02 13.13
C PRO A 76 10.51 -7.69 13.84
N PHE A 77 9.72 -6.82 13.21
CA PHE A 77 9.38 -5.52 13.76
C PHE A 77 8.34 -5.60 14.87
N TYR A 78 7.36 -6.51 14.76
CA TYR A 78 6.44 -6.80 15.88
C TYR A 78 7.20 -7.37 17.07
N LEU A 79 8.15 -8.29 16.85
CA LEU A 79 8.95 -8.84 17.94
C LEU A 79 9.79 -7.76 18.64
N LEU A 80 10.36 -6.81 17.88
CA LEU A 80 11.10 -5.67 18.43
C LEU A 80 10.22 -4.76 19.31
N THR A 81 8.94 -4.63 18.99
CA THR A 81 7.97 -3.81 19.74
C THR A 81 7.09 -4.62 20.70
N ARG A 82 7.50 -5.83 21.07
CA ARG A 82 6.75 -6.74 21.98
C ARG A 82 5.31 -6.99 21.50
N MET A 83 5.18 -7.32 20.23
CA MET A 83 3.94 -7.55 19.49
C MET A 83 3.06 -6.31 19.31
N ASP A 84 3.54 -5.10 19.63
CA ASP A 84 2.77 -3.89 19.34
C ASP A 84 2.75 -3.56 17.83
N PRO A 85 1.58 -3.32 17.20
CA PRO A 85 1.47 -3.03 15.77
C PRO A 85 2.25 -1.82 15.29
N ILE A 86 2.64 -0.92 16.20
CA ILE A 86 3.48 0.23 15.87
C ILE A 86 4.79 -0.18 15.20
N GLY A 87 5.30 -1.39 15.50
CA GLY A 87 6.50 -1.94 14.87
C GLY A 87 6.38 -2.00 13.34
N ALA A 88 5.17 -2.22 12.80
CA ALA A 88 4.95 -2.28 11.35
C ALA A 88 5.32 -0.98 10.63
N THR A 89 5.24 0.17 11.30
CA THR A 89 5.63 1.47 10.73
C THR A 89 7.14 1.55 10.43
N LEU A 90 7.97 0.82 11.18
CA LEU A 90 9.41 0.72 10.93
C LEU A 90 9.70 -0.03 9.62
N LEU A 91 8.93 -1.08 9.31
CA LEU A 91 9.02 -1.75 8.02
C LEU A 91 8.74 -0.78 6.87
N GLY A 92 7.69 0.05 6.99
CA GLY A 92 7.38 1.09 6.01
C GLY A 92 8.55 2.05 5.77
N GLY A 93 9.22 2.49 6.83
CA GLY A 93 10.45 3.30 6.74
C GLY A 93 11.60 2.59 6.01
N VAL A 94 11.85 1.32 6.34
CA VAL A 94 12.92 0.50 5.71
C VAL A 94 12.62 0.26 4.23
N LEU A 95 11.40 -0.15 3.90
CA LEU A 95 10.97 -0.37 2.52
C LEU A 95 11.02 0.92 1.71
N GLY A 96 10.54 2.03 2.27
CA GLY A 96 10.61 3.32 1.59
C GLY A 96 12.04 3.77 1.27
N LEU A 97 13.01 3.53 2.17
CA LEU A 97 14.42 3.78 1.89
C LEU A 97 14.93 2.90 0.74
N PHE A 98 14.59 1.60 0.77
CA PHE A 98 14.91 0.66 -0.29
C PHE A 98 14.31 1.09 -1.64
N TYR A 99 13.09 1.64 -1.64
CA TYR A 99 12.43 2.12 -2.86
C TYR A 99 13.09 3.36 -3.43
N ILE A 100 13.45 4.35 -2.60
CA ILE A 100 14.20 5.54 -3.05
C ILE A 100 15.53 5.10 -3.70
N LEU A 101 16.26 4.19 -3.05
CA LEU A 101 17.50 3.63 -3.58
C LEU A 101 17.29 2.90 -4.91
N GLY A 102 16.25 2.07 -4.99
CA GLY A 102 15.93 1.32 -6.19
C GLY A 102 15.50 2.22 -7.35
N VAL A 103 14.67 3.23 -7.10
CA VAL A 103 14.27 4.25 -8.09
C VAL A 103 15.49 5.01 -8.62
N TYR A 104 16.40 5.43 -7.73
CA TYR A 104 17.67 6.04 -8.12
C TYR A 104 18.49 5.08 -8.99
N TYR A 105 18.70 3.85 -8.54
CA TYR A 105 19.54 2.87 -9.22
C TYR A 105 19.00 2.50 -10.61
N ILE A 106 17.70 2.22 -10.71
CA ILE A 106 17.03 1.89 -11.98
C ILE A 106 17.16 3.06 -12.95
N SER A 107 16.82 4.28 -12.50
CA SER A 107 16.91 5.48 -13.32
C SER A 107 18.35 5.79 -13.75
N LEU A 108 19.34 5.50 -12.90
CA LEU A 108 20.76 5.64 -13.22
C LEU A 108 21.18 4.69 -14.35
N LYS A 109 20.71 3.43 -14.31
CA LYS A 109 21.03 2.42 -15.33
C LYS A 109 20.28 2.63 -16.65
N VAL A 110 19.11 3.25 -16.62
CA VAL A 110 18.28 3.47 -17.82
C VAL A 110 18.57 4.82 -18.47
N PHE A 111 18.63 5.89 -17.69
CA PHE A 111 18.63 7.27 -18.18
C PHE A 111 19.87 8.09 -17.76
N GLY A 112 20.58 7.68 -16.71
CA GLY A 112 21.81 8.33 -16.24
C GLY A 112 21.64 9.14 -14.96
N LYS A 113 22.76 9.66 -14.42
CA LYS A 113 22.84 10.21 -13.05
C LYS A 113 21.90 11.39 -12.78
N ARG A 114 21.73 12.31 -13.73
CA ARG A 114 20.87 13.49 -13.51
C ARG A 114 19.39 13.11 -13.40
N VAL A 115 18.90 12.29 -14.33
CA VAL A 115 17.53 11.75 -14.28
C VAL A 115 17.31 10.95 -13.00
N ALA A 116 18.31 10.15 -12.59
CA ALA A 116 18.23 9.38 -11.35
C ALA A 116 18.08 10.24 -10.10
N LEU A 117 18.80 11.35 -10.00
CA LEU A 117 18.67 12.28 -8.88
C LEU A 117 17.29 12.95 -8.84
N PHE A 118 16.76 13.38 -10.00
CA PHE A 118 15.41 13.92 -10.07
C PHE A 118 14.35 12.88 -9.70
N ALA A 119 14.45 11.66 -10.22
CA ALA A 119 13.49 10.59 -9.94
C ALA A 119 13.48 10.21 -8.46
N ALA A 120 14.66 10.07 -7.86
CA ALA A 120 14.81 9.77 -6.44
C ALA A 120 14.26 10.90 -5.57
N ALA A 121 14.52 12.17 -5.91
CA ALA A 121 14.00 13.31 -5.18
C ALA A 121 12.47 13.43 -5.27
N ILE A 122 11.89 13.24 -6.47
CA ILE A 122 10.42 13.20 -6.64
C ILE A 122 9.82 12.06 -5.82
N TYR A 123 10.38 10.85 -5.90
CA TYR A 123 9.86 9.70 -5.14
C TYR A 123 10.00 9.88 -3.62
N ALA A 124 11.12 10.44 -3.16
CA ALA A 124 11.40 10.62 -1.74
C ALA A 124 10.51 11.66 -1.06
N MET A 125 10.17 12.75 -1.77
CA MET A 125 9.55 13.95 -1.19
C MET A 125 8.12 14.24 -1.70
N SER A 126 7.61 13.47 -2.67
CA SER A 126 6.22 13.59 -3.11
C SER A 126 5.25 13.13 -2.02
N PHE A 127 4.20 13.91 -1.78
CA PHE A 127 3.19 13.62 -0.77
C PHE A 127 2.59 12.22 -0.95
N VAL A 128 2.20 11.86 -2.18
CA VAL A 128 1.54 10.59 -2.46
C VAL A 128 2.47 9.38 -2.25
N PHE A 129 3.76 9.49 -2.58
CA PHE A 129 4.70 8.38 -2.40
C PHE A 129 5.13 8.22 -0.95
N VAL A 130 5.28 9.33 -0.22
CA VAL A 130 5.53 9.27 1.23
C VAL A 130 4.34 8.61 1.94
N PHE A 131 3.10 8.99 1.63
CA PHE A 131 1.93 8.38 2.27
C PHE A 131 1.70 6.93 1.84
N ASN A 132 1.90 6.59 0.55
CA ASN A 132 1.88 5.19 0.11
C ASN A 132 2.86 4.34 0.92
N ASP A 133 4.09 4.81 1.14
CA ASP A 133 5.09 4.05 1.89
C ASP A 133 4.82 3.94 3.39
N ARG A 134 3.90 4.75 3.91
CA ARG A 134 3.45 4.72 5.31
C ARG A 134 2.24 3.81 5.50
N GLU A 135 1.53 3.46 4.44
CA GLU A 135 0.43 2.49 4.52
C GLU A 135 1.01 1.09 4.66
N ILE A 136 0.68 0.40 5.76
CA ILE A 136 1.17 -0.95 6.04
C ILE A 136 0.16 -1.95 5.47
N VAL A 137 0.14 -2.07 4.15
CA VAL A 137 -0.76 -2.98 3.42
C VAL A 137 0.00 -3.69 2.30
N PRO A 138 -0.42 -4.90 1.89
CA PRO A 138 0.27 -5.65 0.83
C PRO A 138 0.38 -4.93 -0.51
N THR A 139 -0.46 -3.92 -0.77
CA THR A 139 -0.44 -3.11 -1.99
C THR A 139 0.62 -2.00 -1.95
N GLN A 140 1.22 -1.69 -0.80
CA GLN A 140 2.23 -0.64 -0.65
C GLN A 140 3.42 -0.77 -1.62
N PRO A 141 3.98 -1.98 -1.87
CA PRO A 141 5.11 -2.15 -2.79
C PRO A 141 4.79 -1.97 -4.29
N VAL A 142 3.51 -1.83 -4.68
CA VAL A 142 3.05 -1.84 -6.09
C VAL A 142 3.80 -0.82 -6.96
N ILE A 143 4.02 0.40 -6.46
CA ILE A 143 4.67 1.47 -7.24
C ILE A 143 6.13 1.11 -7.51
N PHE A 144 6.84 0.63 -6.49
CA PHE A 144 8.23 0.20 -6.65
C PHE A 144 8.34 -1.06 -7.50
N TRP A 145 7.42 -2.01 -7.34
CA TRP A 145 7.30 -3.18 -8.21
C TRP A 145 7.21 -2.75 -9.67
N SER A 146 6.39 -1.74 -9.99
CA SER A 146 6.27 -1.24 -11.37
C SER A 146 7.57 -0.64 -11.90
N PHE A 147 8.33 0.10 -11.06
CA PHE A 147 9.67 0.57 -11.43
C PHE A 147 10.63 -0.59 -11.71
N ALA A 148 10.63 -1.62 -10.86
CA ALA A 148 11.50 -2.78 -11.02
C ALA A 148 11.10 -3.62 -12.25
N PHE A 149 9.82 -3.76 -12.53
CA PHE A 149 9.33 -4.50 -13.69
C PHE A 149 9.64 -3.73 -14.98
N PHE A 150 9.46 -2.40 -14.96
CA PHE A 150 9.94 -1.51 -16.03
C PHE A 150 11.44 -1.68 -16.28
N TRP A 151 12.26 -1.82 -15.23
CA TRP A 151 13.69 -2.09 -15.39
C TRP A 151 13.93 -3.43 -16.10
N GLY A 152 13.24 -4.51 -15.71
CA GLY A 152 13.28 -5.80 -16.40
C GLY A 152 12.98 -5.68 -17.89
N LEU A 153 11.88 -4.99 -18.25
CA LEU A 153 11.52 -4.72 -19.65
C LEU A 153 12.62 -3.93 -20.39
N THR A 154 13.24 -2.94 -19.75
CA THR A 154 14.32 -2.17 -20.39
C THR A 154 15.59 -2.97 -20.62
N GLU A 155 15.90 -3.96 -19.77
CA GLU A 155 17.03 -4.87 -19.98
C GLU A 155 16.73 -5.84 -21.14
N ILE A 156 15.49 -6.33 -21.27
CA ILE A 156 15.04 -7.14 -22.41
C ILE A 156 15.15 -6.33 -23.72
N LEU A 157 14.69 -5.08 -23.72
CA LEU A 157 14.80 -4.18 -24.88
C LEU A 157 16.25 -3.94 -25.32
N LYS A 158 17.19 -3.90 -24.36
CA LYS A 158 18.65 -3.78 -24.63
C LYS A 158 19.27 -5.11 -25.09
N GLY A 159 18.50 -6.20 -25.09
CA GLY A 159 18.96 -7.55 -25.45
C GLY A 159 19.73 -8.24 -24.33
N HIS A 160 19.61 -7.78 -23.08
CA HIS A 160 20.12 -8.48 -21.89
C HIS A 160 19.05 -9.46 -21.37
N PHE A 161 18.67 -10.43 -22.20
CA PHE A 161 17.50 -11.29 -21.97
C PHE A 161 17.54 -12.01 -20.62
N ARG A 162 18.60 -12.76 -20.31
CA ARG A 162 18.71 -13.50 -19.05
C ARG A 162 18.48 -12.59 -17.83
N LYS A 163 19.14 -11.43 -17.79
CA LYS A 163 18.99 -10.47 -16.68
C LYS A 163 17.58 -9.89 -16.60
N GLY A 164 17.03 -9.43 -17.72
CA GLY A 164 15.68 -8.85 -17.76
C GLY A 164 14.60 -9.87 -17.39
N LEU A 165 14.70 -11.09 -17.92
CA LEU A 165 13.82 -12.20 -17.59
C LEU A 165 13.95 -12.64 -16.13
N MET A 166 15.15 -12.66 -15.54
CA MET A 166 15.33 -12.95 -14.11
C MET A 166 14.59 -11.93 -13.23
N ILE A 167 14.73 -10.63 -13.55
CA ILE A 167 14.01 -9.57 -12.82
C ILE A 167 12.50 -9.76 -12.95
N CYS A 168 12.01 -9.97 -14.17
CA CYS A 168 10.58 -10.22 -14.40
C CYS A 168 10.07 -11.48 -13.70
N ALA A 169 10.83 -12.58 -13.68
CA ALA A 169 10.45 -13.84 -13.03
C ALA A 169 10.23 -13.66 -11.52
N VAL A 170 11.17 -13.00 -10.84
CA VAL A 170 11.03 -12.68 -9.41
C VAL A 170 9.79 -11.81 -9.18
N LEU A 171 9.61 -10.77 -9.98
CA LEU A 171 8.49 -9.83 -9.81
C LEU A 171 7.14 -10.46 -10.13
N ILE A 172 7.04 -11.33 -11.13
CA ILE A 172 5.81 -12.08 -11.44
C ILE A 172 5.45 -12.99 -10.26
N SER A 173 6.44 -13.65 -9.65
CA SER A 173 6.23 -14.49 -8.46
C SER A 173 5.70 -13.69 -7.27
N LEU A 174 5.93 -12.37 -7.22
CA LEU A 174 5.44 -11.49 -6.16
C LEU A 174 4.02 -10.95 -6.41
N ILE A 175 3.44 -11.12 -7.61
CA ILE A 175 2.13 -10.53 -7.95
C ILE A 175 1.05 -10.93 -6.93
N TRP A 176 0.95 -12.22 -6.61
CA TRP A 176 -0.06 -12.75 -5.70
C TRP A 176 0.17 -12.37 -4.22
N HIS A 177 1.40 -11.99 -3.86
CA HIS A 177 1.74 -11.47 -2.54
C HIS A 177 1.38 -10.00 -2.37
N LEU A 178 1.14 -9.27 -3.45
CA LEU A 178 1.03 -7.81 -3.45
C LEU A 178 -0.33 -7.34 -3.98
N ASN A 179 -0.55 -7.53 -5.28
CA ASN A 179 -1.75 -7.09 -5.98
C ASN A 179 -1.86 -7.78 -7.34
N PHE A 180 -2.99 -8.45 -7.59
CA PHE A 180 -3.25 -9.16 -8.85
C PHE A 180 -3.27 -8.26 -10.09
N ALA A 181 -3.56 -6.96 -9.96
CA ALA A 181 -3.51 -6.01 -11.08
C ALA A 181 -2.11 -5.89 -11.71
N LEU A 182 -1.06 -6.29 -10.99
CA LEU A 182 0.31 -6.35 -11.50
C LEU A 182 0.52 -7.44 -12.55
N VAL A 183 -0.47 -8.28 -12.86
CA VAL A 183 -0.44 -9.19 -14.01
C VAL A 183 -0.61 -8.45 -15.34
N LEU A 184 -1.29 -7.30 -15.34
CA LEU A 184 -1.61 -6.53 -16.55
C LEU A 184 -0.40 -6.13 -17.42
N PRO A 185 0.75 -5.70 -16.87
CA PRO A 185 1.93 -5.38 -17.68
C PRO A 185 2.76 -6.61 -18.09
N VAL A 186 2.45 -7.83 -17.61
CA VAL A 186 3.23 -9.05 -17.94
C VAL A 186 3.31 -9.32 -19.44
N PRO A 187 2.22 -9.19 -20.24
CA PRO A 187 2.28 -9.34 -21.69
C PRO A 187 3.27 -8.38 -22.39
N LEU A 188 3.66 -7.26 -21.76
CA LEU A 188 4.66 -6.35 -22.32
C LEU A 188 6.06 -6.96 -22.40
N MET A 189 6.32 -8.07 -21.71
CA MET A 189 7.55 -8.84 -21.92
C MET A 189 7.67 -9.32 -23.36
N PHE A 190 6.57 -9.79 -23.97
CA PHE A 190 6.56 -10.18 -25.38
C PHE A 190 6.85 -8.99 -26.28
N ALA A 191 6.21 -7.84 -26.04
CA ALA A 191 6.49 -6.61 -26.77
C ALA A 191 7.97 -6.19 -26.62
N ALA A 192 8.55 -6.30 -25.42
CA ALA A 192 9.94 -5.99 -25.17
C ALA A 192 10.91 -6.94 -25.90
N VAL A 193 10.57 -8.23 -26.00
CA VAL A 193 11.34 -9.21 -26.80
C VAL A 193 11.24 -8.88 -28.29
N LEU A 194 10.03 -8.64 -28.81
CA LEU A 194 9.79 -8.30 -30.22
C LEU A 194 10.51 -7.00 -30.64
N PHE A 195 10.55 -6.01 -29.75
CA PHE A 195 11.25 -4.75 -30.00
C PHE A 195 12.76 -4.83 -29.72
N SER A 196 13.26 -5.92 -29.16
CA SER A 196 14.70 -6.11 -28.94
C SER A 196 15.43 -6.26 -30.28
N ALA A 197 16.66 -5.74 -30.36
CA ALA A 197 17.50 -5.93 -31.54
C ALA A 197 18.21 -7.30 -31.58
N LYS A 198 18.22 -8.01 -30.45
CA LYS A 198 18.85 -9.33 -30.32
C LYS A 198 17.79 -10.43 -30.36
N LYS A 199 18.20 -11.65 -30.74
CA LYS A 199 17.32 -12.83 -30.68
C LYS A 199 17.40 -13.48 -29.29
N LEU A 200 16.25 -13.85 -28.75
CA LEU A 200 16.11 -14.59 -27.49
C LEU A 200 16.59 -16.04 -27.71
N LYS A 201 17.44 -16.56 -26.82
CA LYS A 201 17.85 -17.96 -26.83
C LYS A 201 17.14 -18.72 -25.72
N ILE A 202 16.90 -20.02 -25.92
CA ILE A 202 16.31 -20.90 -24.89
C ILE A 202 17.14 -20.88 -23.59
N SER A 203 18.47 -20.83 -23.70
CA SER A 203 19.37 -20.77 -22.53
C SER A 203 19.19 -19.52 -21.69
N ASP A 204 18.65 -18.42 -22.25
CA ASP A 204 18.31 -17.22 -21.50
C ASP A 204 17.05 -17.41 -20.64
N MET A 205 16.22 -18.41 -20.95
CA MET A 205 14.90 -18.64 -20.31
C MET A 205 14.94 -19.70 -19.21
N LEU A 206 15.84 -20.68 -19.28
CA LEU A 206 15.86 -21.83 -18.36
C LEU A 206 15.94 -21.42 -16.89
N LEU A 207 16.91 -20.56 -16.53
CA LEU A 207 17.09 -20.12 -15.15
C LEU A 207 15.95 -19.19 -14.67
N PRO A 208 15.53 -18.14 -15.42
CA PRO A 208 14.35 -17.36 -15.04
C PRO A 208 13.10 -18.20 -14.83
N PHE A 209 12.85 -19.20 -15.69
CA PHE A 209 11.70 -20.08 -15.56
C PHE A 209 11.78 -20.93 -14.30
N ALA A 210 12.95 -21.53 -14.00
CA ALA A 210 13.16 -22.26 -12.76
C ALA A 210 12.93 -21.38 -11.52
N ILE A 211 13.43 -20.14 -11.53
CA ILE A 211 13.21 -19.17 -10.44
C ILE A 211 11.71 -18.86 -10.28
N LEU A 212 10.99 -18.61 -11.38
CA LEU A 212 9.55 -18.36 -11.36
C LEU A 212 8.78 -19.51 -10.71
N VAL A 213 9.09 -20.76 -11.09
CA VAL A 213 8.45 -21.96 -10.53
C VAL A 213 8.77 -22.12 -9.05
N ILE A 214 10.04 -21.97 -8.67
CA ILE A 214 10.48 -22.11 -7.26
C ILE A 214 9.81 -21.05 -6.39
N LEU A 215 9.82 -19.78 -6.81
CA LEU A 215 9.24 -18.69 -6.01
C LEU A 215 7.71 -18.71 -6.02
N SER A 216 7.08 -19.26 -7.05
CA SER A 216 5.62 -19.45 -7.10
C SER A 216 5.16 -20.75 -6.44
N SER A 217 6.07 -21.58 -5.91
CA SER A 217 5.75 -22.88 -5.33
C SER A 217 4.73 -22.80 -4.18
N GLN A 218 4.77 -21.75 -3.36
CA GLN A 218 3.81 -21.53 -2.28
C GLN A 218 2.37 -21.39 -2.81
N LEU A 219 2.18 -20.63 -3.90
CA LEU A 219 0.89 -20.50 -4.56
C LEU A 219 0.46 -21.82 -5.20
N LEU A 220 1.37 -22.52 -5.88
CA LEU A 220 1.07 -23.79 -6.54
C LEU A 220 0.67 -24.87 -5.51
N LEU A 221 1.36 -24.93 -4.37
CA LEU A 221 1.04 -25.84 -3.27
C LEU A 221 -0.30 -25.50 -2.63
N PHE A 222 -0.59 -24.21 -2.44
CA PHE A 222 -1.89 -23.77 -1.93
C PHE A 222 -3.02 -24.18 -2.89
N GLU A 223 -2.90 -23.87 -4.18
CA GLU A 223 -3.91 -24.19 -5.18
C GLU A 223 -4.14 -25.69 -5.30
N TYR A 224 -3.07 -26.51 -5.30
CA TYR A 224 -3.19 -27.96 -5.33
C TYR A 224 -3.96 -28.50 -4.11
N ARG A 225 -3.64 -28.02 -2.90
CA ARG A 225 -4.30 -28.45 -1.65
C ARG A 225 -5.77 -28.01 -1.55
N HIS A 226 -6.15 -26.93 -2.24
CA HIS A 226 -7.47 -26.33 -2.12
C HIS A 226 -8.27 -26.40 -3.43
N SER A 227 -8.00 -27.42 -4.27
CA SER A 227 -8.75 -27.67 -5.50
C SER A 227 -8.86 -26.45 -6.44
N PHE A 228 -7.78 -25.67 -6.53
CA PHE A 228 -7.64 -24.46 -7.34
C PHE A 228 -8.70 -23.38 -7.04
N ILE A 229 -9.05 -23.20 -5.76
CA ILE A 229 -10.08 -22.25 -5.33
C ILE A 229 -9.77 -20.82 -5.79
N GLN A 230 -8.52 -20.37 -5.73
CA GLN A 230 -8.16 -19.01 -6.10
C GLN A 230 -8.17 -18.82 -7.62
N THR A 231 -7.70 -19.80 -8.40
CA THR A 231 -7.81 -19.75 -9.86
C THR A 231 -9.27 -19.72 -10.30
N LYS A 232 -10.13 -20.54 -9.69
CA LYS A 232 -11.58 -20.55 -9.96
C LYS A 232 -12.22 -19.20 -9.60
N ALA A 233 -11.89 -18.64 -8.44
CA ALA A 233 -12.38 -17.34 -8.00
C ALA A 233 -11.92 -16.21 -8.93
N LEU A 234 -10.65 -16.21 -9.34
CA LEU A 234 -10.13 -15.23 -10.29
C LEU A 234 -10.83 -15.32 -11.64
N PHE A 235 -11.00 -16.53 -12.17
CA PHE A 235 -11.71 -16.76 -13.43
C PHE A 235 -13.15 -16.26 -13.33
N SER A 236 -13.90 -16.67 -12.29
CA SER A 236 -15.26 -16.21 -12.04
C SER A 236 -15.32 -14.68 -11.91
N SER A 237 -14.35 -14.05 -11.25
CA SER A 237 -14.32 -12.58 -11.09
C SER A 237 -14.11 -11.81 -12.40
N LEU A 238 -13.55 -12.46 -13.43
CA LEU A 238 -13.32 -11.88 -14.75
C LEU A 238 -14.46 -12.20 -15.72
N THR A 239 -15.15 -13.32 -15.55
CA THR A 239 -16.21 -13.77 -16.46
C THR A 239 -17.62 -13.45 -15.98
N THR A 240 -17.80 -13.24 -14.67
CA THR A 240 -19.08 -12.92 -14.06
C THR A 240 -19.15 -11.43 -13.75
N ASP A 241 -20.30 -10.81 -14.00
CA ASP A 241 -20.53 -9.42 -13.64
C ASP A 241 -20.42 -9.23 -12.12
N GLN A 242 -19.57 -8.31 -11.70
CA GLN A 242 -19.29 -7.98 -10.29
C GLN A 242 -20.13 -6.79 -9.80
N GLN A 243 -21.12 -6.36 -10.59
CA GLN A 243 -22.09 -5.32 -10.27
C GLN A 243 -21.44 -3.97 -9.92
N ASP A 244 -20.92 -3.26 -10.93
CA ASP A 244 -20.61 -1.83 -10.79
C ASP A 244 -21.83 -0.96 -11.14
N ILE A 245 -21.95 0.17 -10.43
CA ILE A 245 -22.99 1.18 -10.64
C ILE A 245 -22.76 1.91 -11.98
N LEU A 246 -21.52 1.99 -12.45
CA LEU A 246 -21.12 2.68 -13.68
C LEU A 246 -20.67 1.69 -14.75
N SER A 247 -21.11 1.90 -15.99
CA SER A 247 -20.73 1.10 -17.16
C SER A 247 -20.44 2.00 -18.38
N GLY A 248 -19.86 1.42 -19.43
CA GLY A 248 -19.62 2.10 -20.70
C GLY A 248 -18.79 3.38 -20.58
N TRP A 249 -19.31 4.49 -21.12
CA TRP A 249 -18.60 5.78 -21.19
C TRP A 249 -18.35 6.39 -19.80
N ASP A 250 -19.30 6.28 -18.87
CA ASP A 250 -19.14 6.83 -17.52
C ASP A 250 -18.00 6.14 -16.76
N LYS A 251 -17.81 4.84 -17.02
CA LYS A 251 -16.68 4.09 -16.47
C LYS A 251 -15.36 4.60 -17.05
N ILE A 252 -15.27 4.84 -18.36
CA ILE A 252 -14.07 5.42 -19.01
C ILE A 252 -13.76 6.79 -18.42
N VAL A 253 -14.76 7.67 -18.27
CA VAL A 253 -14.60 9.00 -17.67
C VAL A 253 -14.12 8.89 -16.22
N ARG A 254 -14.69 7.97 -15.43
CA ARG A 254 -14.24 7.72 -14.07
C ARG A 254 -12.80 7.24 -14.03
N ILE A 255 -12.39 6.27 -14.85
CA ILE A 255 -11.00 5.80 -14.87
C ILE A 255 -10.06 6.94 -15.29
N PHE A 256 -10.43 7.73 -16.30
CA PHE A 256 -9.66 8.92 -16.69
C PHE A 256 -9.52 9.91 -15.53
N HIS A 257 -10.60 10.17 -14.79
CA HIS A 257 -10.57 11.01 -13.60
C HIS A 257 -9.66 10.45 -12.50
N LEU A 258 -9.75 9.16 -12.19
CA LEU A 258 -8.92 8.52 -11.16
C LEU A 258 -7.42 8.55 -11.53
N VAL A 259 -7.09 8.25 -12.78
CA VAL A 259 -5.70 8.36 -13.29
C VAL A 259 -5.22 9.81 -13.22
N SER A 260 -6.06 10.76 -13.64
CA SER A 260 -5.76 12.19 -13.60
C SER A 260 -5.51 12.66 -12.17
N LYS A 261 -6.32 12.23 -11.20
CA LYS A 261 -6.16 12.51 -9.77
C LYS A 261 -4.85 11.95 -9.22
N ASN A 262 -4.50 10.70 -9.58
CA ASN A 262 -3.23 10.07 -9.19
C ASN A 262 -2.01 10.81 -9.76
N TYR A 263 -2.11 11.38 -10.97
CA TYR A 263 -1.02 12.16 -11.57
C TYR A 263 -0.96 13.57 -10.99
N TYR A 264 -2.11 14.15 -10.67
CA TYR A 264 -2.24 15.43 -9.99
C TYR A 264 -1.55 15.42 -8.63
N SER A 265 -1.76 14.36 -7.83
CA SER A 265 -1.19 14.24 -6.49
C SER A 265 0.34 14.16 -6.45
N VAL A 266 0.99 13.84 -7.58
CA VAL A 266 2.45 13.87 -7.71
C VAL A 266 2.97 15.30 -7.89
N VAL A 267 2.21 16.20 -8.53
CA VAL A 267 2.69 17.52 -8.96
C VAL A 267 2.12 18.65 -8.12
N LEU A 268 0.81 18.67 -7.90
CA LEU A 268 0.08 19.81 -7.31
C LEU A 268 -0.82 19.41 -6.13
N PRO A 269 -0.39 18.55 -5.19
CA PRO A 269 -1.30 17.99 -4.17
C PRO A 269 -1.86 19.02 -3.17
N SER A 270 -1.32 20.25 -3.16
CA SER A 270 -1.78 21.36 -2.31
C SER A 270 -2.75 22.33 -3.01
N LEU A 271 -2.98 22.20 -4.31
CA LEU A 271 -3.79 23.15 -5.07
C LEU A 271 -5.18 22.60 -5.37
N SER A 272 -6.15 23.51 -5.56
CA SER A 272 -7.49 23.20 -6.06
C SER A 272 -7.63 23.46 -7.57
N PHE A 273 -6.67 24.18 -8.14
CA PHE A 273 -6.58 24.53 -9.56
C PHE A 273 -5.14 24.27 -10.05
N PRO A 274 -4.92 23.81 -11.31
CA PRO A 274 -5.89 23.38 -12.33
C PRO A 274 -6.70 22.14 -11.95
N LYS A 275 -7.71 21.78 -12.77
CA LYS A 275 -8.46 20.53 -12.62
C LYS A 275 -7.54 19.32 -12.90
N PHE A 276 -7.88 18.16 -12.35
CA PHE A 276 -7.05 16.95 -12.47
C PHE A 276 -6.81 16.58 -13.95
N GLU A 277 -7.85 16.65 -14.77
CA GLU A 277 -7.82 16.31 -16.21
C GLU A 277 -6.89 17.24 -16.99
N GLN A 278 -6.77 18.51 -16.58
CA GLN A 278 -5.84 19.47 -17.20
C GLN A 278 -4.38 19.08 -16.94
N VAL A 279 -4.08 18.56 -15.75
CA VAL A 279 -2.75 18.01 -15.45
C VAL A 279 -2.48 16.74 -16.26
N MET A 280 -3.51 15.92 -16.51
CA MET A 280 -3.37 14.77 -17.39
C MET A 280 -3.02 15.18 -18.84
N PHE A 281 -3.66 16.22 -19.39
CA PHE A 281 -3.27 16.76 -20.71
C PHE A 281 -1.84 17.31 -20.72
N PHE A 282 -1.36 17.92 -19.63
CA PHE A 282 0.03 18.31 -19.47
C PHE A 282 0.99 17.10 -19.53
N PHE A 283 0.66 15.98 -18.87
CA PHE A 283 1.45 14.75 -18.95
C PHE A 283 1.44 14.12 -20.35
N ILE A 284 0.29 14.16 -21.05
CA ILE A 284 0.20 13.72 -22.45
C ILE A 284 1.11 14.59 -23.34
N ALA A 285 1.09 15.91 -23.17
CA ALA A 285 1.96 16.82 -23.91
C ALA A 285 3.45 16.56 -23.63
N ILE A 286 3.82 16.34 -22.36
CA ILE A 286 5.19 15.91 -22.00
C ILE A 286 5.55 14.60 -22.69
N PHE A 287 4.66 13.61 -22.65
CA PHE A 287 4.91 12.30 -23.25
C PHE A 287 5.18 12.42 -24.76
N VAL A 288 4.33 13.16 -25.48
CA VAL A 288 4.49 13.42 -26.92
C VAL A 288 5.79 14.19 -27.21
N TYR A 289 6.10 15.22 -26.42
CA TYR A 289 7.36 15.97 -26.53
C TYR A 289 8.59 15.06 -26.37
N LEU A 290 8.60 14.22 -25.33
CA LEU A 290 9.72 13.30 -25.06
C LEU A 290 9.84 12.22 -26.13
N LEU A 291 8.72 11.65 -26.57
CA LEU A 291 8.67 10.64 -27.64
C LEU A 291 9.26 11.17 -28.96
N THR A 292 8.93 12.41 -29.32
CA THR A 292 9.36 13.06 -30.56
C THR A 292 10.82 13.52 -30.51
N ASN A 293 11.29 14.02 -29.35
CA ASN A 293 12.62 14.62 -29.21
C ASN A 293 13.70 13.65 -28.73
N LEU A 294 13.37 12.60 -27.99
CA LEU A 294 14.32 11.63 -27.44
C LEU A 294 14.24 10.30 -28.19
N LYS A 295 14.58 10.34 -29.49
CA LYS A 295 14.51 9.18 -30.40
C LYS A 295 15.24 7.93 -29.87
N LYS A 296 16.33 8.10 -29.11
CA LYS A 296 17.06 7.01 -28.45
C LYS A 296 16.17 6.17 -27.51
N TYR A 297 15.15 6.77 -26.90
CA TYR A 297 14.26 6.12 -25.94
C TYR A 297 12.89 5.76 -26.56
N ARG A 298 12.73 5.84 -27.89
CA ARG A 298 11.44 5.59 -28.57
C ARG A 298 10.81 4.26 -28.18
N LYS A 299 11.59 3.16 -28.18
CA LYS A 299 11.11 1.83 -27.77
C LYS A 299 10.65 1.79 -26.31
N ILE A 300 11.36 2.50 -25.42
CA ILE A 300 10.99 2.60 -23.99
C ILE A 300 9.67 3.36 -23.86
N PHE A 301 9.49 4.49 -24.57
CA PHE A 301 8.23 5.22 -24.55
C PHE A 301 7.07 4.42 -25.13
N THR A 302 7.30 3.62 -26.19
CA THR A 302 6.29 2.70 -26.70
C THR A 302 5.85 1.70 -25.63
N ILE A 303 6.77 1.12 -24.86
CA ILE A 303 6.42 0.23 -23.75
C ILE A 303 5.64 0.97 -22.65
N ILE A 304 6.04 2.19 -22.28
CA ILE A 304 5.31 3.01 -21.30
C ILE A 304 3.89 3.32 -21.78
N PHE A 305 3.73 3.65 -23.06
CA PHE A 305 2.42 3.90 -23.67
C PHE A 305 1.54 2.64 -23.64
N LEU A 306 2.07 1.49 -24.07
CA LEU A 306 1.34 0.23 -24.04
C LEU A 306 0.95 -0.16 -22.60
N TRP A 307 1.84 0.06 -21.63
CA TRP A 307 1.53 -0.16 -20.21
C TRP A 307 0.35 0.69 -19.76
N PHE A 308 0.39 2.00 -20.04
CA PHE A 308 -0.70 2.91 -19.72
C PHE A 308 -2.02 2.45 -20.36
N VAL A 309 -1.99 2.14 -21.67
CA VAL A 309 -3.17 1.71 -22.42
C VAL A 309 -3.75 0.41 -21.86
N ILE A 310 -2.93 -0.59 -21.52
CA ILE A 310 -3.42 -1.85 -20.95
C ILE A 310 -4.14 -1.60 -19.62
N TYR A 311 -3.54 -0.84 -18.70
CA TYR A 311 -4.19 -0.51 -17.42
C TYR A 311 -5.48 0.28 -17.64
N PHE A 312 -5.43 1.30 -18.48
CA PHE A 312 -6.57 2.18 -18.75
C PHE A 312 -7.74 1.39 -19.35
N LEU A 313 -7.49 0.60 -20.40
CA LEU A 313 -8.53 -0.19 -21.06
C LEU A 313 -9.06 -1.28 -20.14
N PHE A 314 -8.19 -2.05 -19.47
CA PHE A 314 -8.63 -3.12 -18.58
C PHE A 314 -9.61 -2.59 -17.52
N PHE A 315 -9.23 -1.54 -16.77
CA PHE A 315 -10.09 -1.00 -15.72
C PHE A 315 -11.30 -0.21 -16.26
N SER A 316 -11.26 0.26 -17.51
CA SER A 316 -12.42 0.88 -18.16
C SER A 316 -13.51 -0.12 -18.52
N PHE A 317 -13.16 -1.39 -18.76
CA PHE A 317 -14.11 -2.46 -19.07
C PHE A 317 -14.32 -3.45 -17.92
N TYR A 318 -13.61 -3.30 -16.81
CA TYR A 318 -13.73 -4.18 -15.66
C TYR A 318 -15.05 -3.95 -14.91
N SER A 319 -15.80 -5.04 -14.70
CA SER A 319 -17.16 -5.06 -14.14
C SER A 319 -17.25 -4.73 -12.65
N LYS A 320 -16.11 -4.65 -11.94
CA LYS A 320 -16.07 -4.29 -10.52
C LYS A 320 -15.83 -2.80 -10.33
N ARG A 321 -16.36 -2.24 -9.23
CA ARG A 321 -16.01 -0.89 -8.75
C ARG A 321 -14.51 -0.76 -8.52
N VAL A 322 -13.86 0.12 -9.30
CA VAL A 322 -12.40 0.35 -9.22
C VAL A 322 -12.09 1.45 -8.22
N SER A 323 -11.21 1.12 -7.27
CA SER A 323 -10.59 2.06 -6.32
C SER A 323 -9.26 2.59 -6.85
N GLU A 324 -8.83 3.75 -6.34
CA GLU A 324 -7.63 4.48 -6.81
C GLU A 324 -6.34 3.65 -6.77
N TYR A 325 -6.19 2.78 -5.76
CA TYR A 325 -4.98 1.98 -5.57
C TYR A 325 -4.75 0.91 -6.66
N TYR A 326 -5.80 0.47 -7.37
CA TYR A 326 -5.65 -0.47 -8.50
C TYR A 326 -4.83 0.17 -9.64
N LEU A 327 -4.84 1.50 -9.72
CA LEU A 327 -4.09 2.28 -10.70
C LEU A 327 -2.69 2.68 -10.19
N SER A 328 -2.27 2.26 -9.01
CA SER A 328 -0.92 2.53 -8.49
C SER A 328 0.17 1.95 -9.40
N GLY A 329 -0.14 0.89 -10.14
CA GLY A 329 0.78 0.25 -11.09
C GLY A 329 1.27 1.16 -12.24
N ILE A 330 0.61 2.29 -12.50
CA ILE A 330 1.01 3.28 -13.51
C ILE A 330 1.61 4.58 -12.93
N GLN A 331 1.77 4.68 -11.60
CA GLN A 331 2.29 5.90 -10.95
C GLN A 331 3.80 6.10 -11.10
N PHE A 332 4.54 5.09 -11.57
CA PHE A 332 5.97 5.25 -11.91
C PHE A 332 6.18 6.14 -13.16
N ILE A 333 5.18 6.20 -14.05
CA ILE A 333 5.24 6.94 -15.31
C ILE A 333 5.46 8.44 -15.10
N PRO A 334 4.65 9.18 -14.31
CA PRO A 334 4.84 10.62 -14.11
C PRO A 334 6.21 10.94 -13.52
N VAL A 335 6.76 10.08 -12.65
CA VAL A 335 8.10 10.25 -12.09
C VAL A 335 9.16 10.19 -13.19
N ILE A 336 9.10 9.21 -14.09
CA ILE A 336 10.04 9.10 -15.22
C ILE A 336 9.92 10.31 -16.15
N LEU A 337 8.69 10.69 -16.52
CA LEU A 337 8.43 11.80 -17.44
C LEU A 337 8.95 13.13 -16.89
N LEU A 338 8.61 13.47 -15.64
CA LEU A 338 9.09 14.69 -14.99
C LEU A 338 10.61 14.70 -14.87
N SER A 339 11.22 13.60 -14.46
CA SER A 339 12.67 13.50 -14.30
C SER A 339 13.43 13.76 -15.61
N LEU A 340 12.91 13.24 -16.72
CA LEU A 340 13.47 13.49 -18.05
C LEU A 340 13.28 14.95 -18.49
N VAL A 341 12.10 15.55 -18.24
CA VAL A 341 11.86 16.97 -18.56
C VAL A 341 12.80 17.89 -17.76
N PHE A 342 12.91 17.68 -16.45
CA PHE A 342 13.81 18.49 -15.62
C PHE A 342 15.27 18.33 -16.02
N GLU A 343 15.71 17.12 -16.38
CA GLU A 343 17.04 16.91 -16.91
C GLU A 343 17.29 17.72 -18.19
N ARG A 344 16.33 17.74 -19.13
CA ARG A 344 16.45 18.47 -20.39
C ARG A 344 16.47 19.98 -20.21
N ILE A 345 15.65 20.52 -19.31
CA ILE A 345 15.62 21.95 -18.99
C ILE A 345 16.95 22.34 -18.32
N THR A 346 17.42 21.55 -17.36
CA THR A 346 18.63 21.88 -16.57
C THR A 346 19.95 21.65 -17.31
N LEU A 347 19.95 20.84 -18.36
CA LEU A 347 21.08 20.73 -19.29
C LEU A 347 21.34 22.04 -20.06
N LYS A 348 20.30 22.78 -20.41
CA LYS A 348 20.44 24.02 -21.19
C LYS A 348 20.82 25.18 -20.27
N LYS A 349 22.05 25.71 -20.41
CA LYS A 349 22.58 26.80 -19.56
C LYS A 349 21.59 27.96 -19.38
N LYS A 350 20.92 28.40 -20.47
CA LYS A 350 19.91 29.48 -20.47
C LYS A 350 18.73 29.22 -19.52
N TYR A 351 18.27 27.97 -19.42
CA TYR A 351 17.06 27.61 -18.66
C TYR A 351 17.38 26.85 -17.36
N ARG A 352 18.66 26.69 -17.02
CA ARG A 352 19.09 25.84 -15.91
C ARG A 352 18.51 26.27 -14.56
N ASN A 353 18.65 27.56 -14.23
CA ASN A 353 18.18 28.09 -12.95
C ASN A 353 16.64 28.05 -12.89
N PHE A 354 15.97 28.33 -14.00
CA PHE A 354 14.51 28.23 -14.09
C PHE A 354 14.02 26.78 -13.88
N GLY A 355 14.72 25.78 -14.46
CA GLY A 355 14.42 24.37 -14.23
C GLY A 355 14.55 23.97 -12.77
N TYR A 356 15.60 24.41 -12.09
CA TYR A 356 15.76 24.16 -10.64
C TYR A 356 14.73 24.92 -9.79
N LEU A 357 14.33 26.13 -10.19
CA LEU A 357 13.27 26.88 -9.51
C LEU A 357 11.94 26.12 -9.59
N ILE A 358 11.50 25.72 -10.78
CA ILE A 358 10.26 24.95 -10.96
C ILE A 358 10.32 23.63 -10.18
N PHE A 359 11.47 22.93 -10.24
CA PHE A 359 11.65 21.69 -9.49
C PHE A 359 11.51 21.94 -7.98
N SER A 360 12.10 23.02 -7.46
CA SER A 360 12.00 23.40 -6.06
C SER A 360 10.57 23.73 -5.66
N VAL A 361 9.83 24.46 -6.49
CA VAL A 361 8.40 24.74 -6.27
C VAL A 361 7.59 23.44 -6.19
N LEU A 362 7.83 22.47 -7.10
CA LEU A 362 7.16 21.16 -7.05
C LEU A 362 7.42 20.44 -5.73
N ILE A 363 8.68 20.41 -5.27
CA ILE A 363 9.03 19.79 -3.98
C ILE A 363 8.39 20.54 -2.81
N ILE A 364 8.41 21.87 -2.82
CA ILE A 364 7.79 22.70 -1.77
C ILE A 364 6.29 22.45 -1.69
N LEU A 365 5.56 22.36 -2.81
CA LEU A 365 4.12 22.09 -2.82
C LEU A 365 3.79 20.71 -2.22
N ASN A 366 4.63 19.71 -2.48
CA ASN A 366 4.49 18.37 -1.93
C ASN A 366 4.79 18.33 -0.43
N LEU A 367 5.90 18.96 0.01
CA LEU A 367 6.25 19.05 1.42
C LEU A 367 5.22 19.87 2.20
N HIS A 368 4.72 20.97 1.63
CA HIS A 368 3.64 21.74 2.22
C HIS A 368 2.40 20.87 2.44
N ARG A 369 1.98 20.07 1.44
CA ARG A 369 0.85 19.15 1.62
C ARG A 369 1.13 18.14 2.74
N PHE A 370 2.33 17.58 2.78
CA PHE A 370 2.73 16.62 3.79
C PHE A 370 2.66 17.20 5.22
N PHE A 371 3.19 18.40 5.44
CA PHE A 371 3.19 19.01 6.78
C PHE A 371 1.85 19.63 7.19
N THR A 372 0.95 19.89 6.24
CA THR A 372 -0.38 20.47 6.48
C THR A 372 -1.52 19.45 6.45
N VAL A 373 -1.23 18.18 6.13
CA VAL A 373 -2.26 17.13 6.13
C VAL A 373 -2.84 16.99 7.54
N PRO A 374 -4.18 17.01 7.69
CA PRO A 374 -4.79 16.84 8.99
C PRO A 374 -4.49 15.43 9.52
N ILE A 375 -4.08 15.36 10.78
CA ILE A 375 -3.90 14.09 11.48
C ILE A 375 -5.26 13.48 11.74
N ASN A 376 -5.43 12.20 11.37
CA ASN A 376 -6.63 11.46 11.68
C ASN A 376 -6.70 11.19 13.19
N LYS A 377 -7.76 11.66 13.85
CA LYS A 377 -7.97 11.54 15.30
C LYS A 377 -8.74 10.27 15.69
N SER A 378 -8.75 9.24 14.86
CA SER A 378 -9.31 7.91 15.17
C SER A 378 -8.34 6.80 14.79
N GLY A 379 -7.04 7.10 14.83
CA GLY A 379 -5.97 6.22 14.38
C GLY A 379 -5.46 5.29 15.47
N TYR A 380 -4.21 4.84 15.32
CA TYR A 380 -3.56 3.92 16.25
C TYR A 380 -3.57 4.44 17.69
N LEU A 381 -3.16 5.69 17.91
CA LEU A 381 -3.05 6.26 19.25
C LEU A 381 -4.40 6.33 19.95
N GLU A 382 -5.44 6.81 19.25
CA GLU A 382 -6.77 6.97 19.84
C GLU A 382 -7.43 5.62 20.11
N ARG A 383 -7.31 4.66 19.18
CA ARG A 383 -7.85 3.30 19.39
C ARG A 383 -7.17 2.60 20.56
N LYS A 384 -5.83 2.73 20.66
CA LYS A 384 -5.08 2.19 21.79
C LYS A 384 -5.47 2.85 23.12
N ALA A 385 -5.67 4.17 23.12
CA ALA A 385 -6.10 4.88 24.31
C ALA A 385 -7.51 4.47 24.79
N VAL A 386 -8.46 4.28 23.87
CA VAL A 386 -9.80 3.76 24.19
C VAL A 386 -9.72 2.38 24.84
N VAL A 387 -8.93 1.47 24.27
CA VAL A 387 -8.77 0.11 24.81
C VAL A 387 -8.11 0.13 26.20
N ALA A 388 -7.06 0.95 26.36
CA ALA A 388 -6.39 1.12 27.65
C ALA A 388 -7.33 1.69 28.72
N GLU A 389 -8.22 2.61 28.35
CA GLU A 389 -9.22 3.17 29.26
C GLU A 389 -10.24 2.12 29.70
N ILE A 390 -10.75 1.29 28.78
CA ILE A 390 -11.65 0.18 29.12
C ILE A 390 -10.95 -0.78 30.10
N LYS A 391 -9.68 -1.12 29.85
CA LYS A 391 -8.90 -1.97 30.76
C LYS A 391 -8.75 -1.33 32.14
N ARG A 392 -8.45 -0.04 32.21
CA ARG A 392 -8.29 0.72 33.46
C ARG A 392 -9.56 0.68 34.29
N ASP A 393 -10.70 1.10 33.72
CA ASP A 393 -11.99 1.12 34.43
C ASP A 393 -12.41 -0.29 34.85
N ALA A 394 -12.30 -1.29 33.96
CA ALA A 394 -12.61 -2.67 34.30
C ALA A 394 -11.79 -3.20 35.48
N LYS A 395 -10.50 -2.87 35.55
CA LYS A 395 -9.63 -3.25 36.66
C LYS A 395 -10.00 -2.53 37.96
N GLU A 396 -10.30 -1.23 37.92
CA GLU A 396 -10.75 -0.45 39.08
C GLU A 396 -12.06 -0.99 39.66
N ARG A 397 -12.94 -1.51 38.80
CA ARG A 397 -14.22 -2.13 39.20
C ARG A 397 -14.11 -3.61 39.59
N GLY A 398 -12.97 -4.24 39.33
CA GLY A 398 -12.75 -5.66 39.59
C GLY A 398 -13.51 -6.59 38.63
N TYR A 399 -13.73 -6.15 37.38
CA TYR A 399 -14.35 -6.98 36.35
C TYR A 399 -13.30 -7.88 35.68
N PRO A 400 -13.46 -9.23 35.68
CA PRO A 400 -12.52 -10.14 35.02
C PRO A 400 -12.61 -10.14 33.49
N CYS A 401 -13.76 -9.76 32.95
CA CYS A 401 -14.03 -9.65 31.53
C CYS A 401 -14.97 -8.47 31.26
N VAL A 402 -15.03 -8.06 30.00
CA VAL A 402 -15.88 -6.95 29.53
C VAL A 402 -16.59 -7.35 28.24
N SER A 403 -17.56 -6.54 27.83
CA SER A 403 -18.11 -6.58 26.49
C SER A 403 -17.97 -5.23 25.81
N VAL A 404 -17.89 -5.24 24.48
CA VAL A 404 -17.74 -4.01 23.69
C VAL A 404 -18.83 -3.97 22.62
N SER A 405 -19.54 -2.86 22.56
CA SER A 405 -20.49 -2.52 21.50
C SER A 405 -20.08 -1.24 20.79
N TYR A 406 -20.71 -0.95 19.65
CA TYR A 406 -20.32 0.18 18.80
C TYR A 406 -21.55 0.97 18.35
N ILE A 407 -21.45 2.29 18.43
CA ILE A 407 -22.38 3.22 17.79
C ILE A 407 -21.60 3.90 16.66
N THR A 408 -21.68 3.32 15.46
CA THR A 408 -20.92 3.76 14.30
C THR A 408 -21.48 3.24 12.99
N ASN A 409 -21.04 3.83 11.88
CA ASN A 409 -21.27 3.29 10.55
C ASN A 409 -20.45 2.00 10.31
N PRO A 410 -20.92 1.07 9.46
CA PRO A 410 -20.19 -0.15 9.12
C PRO A 410 -18.75 0.10 8.66
N GLY A 411 -17.83 -0.76 9.11
CA GLY A 411 -16.40 -0.71 8.87
C GLY A 411 -15.58 0.01 9.96
N TYR A 412 -16.20 0.88 10.77
CA TYR A 412 -15.51 1.62 11.83
C TYR A 412 -15.52 0.89 13.18
N GLU A 413 -16.41 -0.09 13.35
CA GLU A 413 -16.44 -1.05 14.46
C GLU A 413 -15.24 -2.01 14.45
N LEU A 414 -14.52 -2.08 13.33
CA LEU A 414 -13.33 -2.90 13.15
C LEU A 414 -12.09 -2.14 13.62
N GLY A 415 -10.99 -2.85 13.92
CA GLY A 415 -9.70 -2.24 14.26
C GLY A 415 -9.40 -2.13 15.76
N TYR A 416 -9.96 -3.01 16.58
CA TYR A 416 -9.75 -3.04 18.04
C TYR A 416 -9.37 -4.43 18.56
N ARG A 417 -9.65 -5.49 17.79
CA ARG A 417 -9.64 -6.87 18.26
C ARG A 417 -8.25 -7.29 18.73
N TYR A 418 -7.23 -6.93 17.94
CA TYR A 418 -5.84 -7.19 18.28
C TYR A 418 -5.39 -6.41 19.52
N LEU A 419 -5.85 -5.17 19.68
CA LEU A 419 -5.51 -4.34 20.82
C LEU A 419 -6.10 -4.90 22.13
N PHE A 420 -7.32 -5.46 22.09
CA PHE A 420 -7.87 -6.19 23.23
C PHE A 420 -7.03 -7.42 23.61
N TRP A 421 -6.54 -8.16 22.60
CA TRP A 421 -5.63 -9.28 22.84
C TRP A 421 -4.29 -8.82 23.42
N LEU A 422 -3.73 -7.71 22.90
CA LEU A 422 -2.46 -7.15 23.35
C LEU A 422 -2.51 -6.69 24.82
N GLU A 423 -3.66 -6.19 25.27
CA GLU A 423 -3.92 -5.77 26.67
C GLU A 423 -4.43 -6.92 27.57
N ASP A 424 -4.34 -8.16 27.09
CA ASP A 424 -4.76 -9.38 27.80
C ASP A 424 -6.19 -9.26 28.34
N MET A 425 -7.12 -8.87 27.47
CA MET A 425 -8.52 -8.68 27.82
C MET A 425 -9.37 -9.89 27.44
N HIS A 426 -10.21 -10.32 28.38
CA HIS A 426 -11.34 -11.19 28.10
C HIS A 426 -12.51 -10.34 27.61
N VAL A 427 -12.84 -10.45 26.32
CA VAL A 427 -13.94 -9.68 25.71
C VAL A 427 -15.01 -10.62 25.20
N ASN A 428 -16.19 -10.49 25.81
CA ASN A 428 -17.39 -11.27 25.49
C ASN A 428 -18.35 -10.48 24.58
N LYS A 429 -19.30 -11.20 23.97
CA LYS A 429 -20.41 -10.58 23.22
C LYS A 429 -21.27 -9.68 24.12
N PRO A 430 -21.84 -8.56 23.61
CA PRO A 430 -22.67 -7.65 24.42
C PRO A 430 -23.87 -8.28 25.14
N ASN A 431 -24.38 -9.43 24.68
CA ASN A 431 -25.48 -10.16 25.30
C ASN A 431 -25.03 -11.18 26.37
N SER A 432 -23.79 -11.10 26.85
CA SER A 432 -23.18 -12.08 27.77
C SER A 432 -23.39 -11.79 29.26
N ASN A 433 -24.05 -10.70 29.63
CA ASN A 433 -24.09 -10.13 31.00
C ASN A 433 -22.75 -9.56 31.51
N SER A 434 -21.70 -9.53 30.69
CA SER A 434 -20.48 -8.78 31.01
C SER A 434 -20.72 -7.25 30.89
N PRO A 435 -19.97 -6.41 31.63
CA PRO A 435 -20.07 -4.95 31.54
C PRO A 435 -19.84 -4.45 30.11
N VAL A 436 -20.83 -3.79 29.51
CA VAL A 436 -20.79 -3.35 28.11
C VAL A 436 -20.27 -1.92 28.01
N TYR A 437 -19.08 -1.78 27.45
CA TYR A 437 -18.54 -0.50 27.02
C TYR A 437 -18.96 -0.22 25.58
N THR A 438 -19.29 1.03 25.27
CA THR A 438 -19.74 1.39 23.91
C THR A 438 -18.81 2.42 23.30
N ILE A 439 -18.16 2.04 22.20
CA ILE A 439 -17.29 2.93 21.43
C ILE A 439 -18.14 3.69 20.40
N VAL A 440 -18.01 5.01 20.38
CA VAL A 440 -18.85 5.90 19.55
C VAL A 440 -18.00 6.61 18.51
N PHE A 441 -18.41 6.54 17.24
CA PHE A 441 -17.81 7.29 16.14
C PHE A 441 -18.82 7.48 14.98
N PRO A 442 -18.99 8.68 14.41
CA PRO A 442 -18.45 9.96 14.86
C PRO A 442 -19.11 10.43 16.17
N LEU A 443 -18.43 11.34 16.88
CA LEU A 443 -18.98 11.95 18.09
C LEU A 443 -20.24 12.78 17.77
N ASN A 444 -21.28 12.60 18.58
CA ASN A 444 -22.46 13.44 18.59
C ASN A 444 -22.99 13.55 20.02
N GLU A 445 -22.56 14.57 20.75
CA GLU A 445 -22.87 14.76 22.17
C GLU A 445 -24.38 14.94 22.45
N LYS A 446 -25.17 15.33 21.45
CA LYS A 446 -26.62 15.50 21.59
C LYS A 446 -27.38 14.19 21.52
N LEU A 447 -26.91 13.24 20.70
CA LEU A 447 -27.56 11.94 20.52
C LEU A 447 -26.96 10.86 21.41
N PHE A 448 -25.64 10.90 21.61
CA PHE A 448 -24.87 9.88 22.32
C PHE A 448 -23.90 10.59 23.28
N PRO A 449 -24.34 10.98 24.49
CA PRO A 449 -23.45 11.54 25.49
C PRO A 449 -22.43 10.48 25.91
N VAL A 450 -21.15 10.83 25.84
CA VAL A 450 -20.02 9.93 26.14
C VAL A 450 -19.38 10.29 27.47
N ASN A 451 -18.85 9.30 28.19
CA ASN A 451 -18.16 9.51 29.46
C ASN A 451 -16.72 9.99 29.26
N ALA A 452 -16.06 9.53 28.20
CA ALA A 452 -14.69 9.91 27.86
C ALA A 452 -14.51 10.06 26.35
N THR A 453 -13.53 10.88 25.94
CA THR A 453 -13.18 11.11 24.54
C THR A 453 -11.69 10.91 24.30
N PHE A 454 -11.36 10.32 23.15
CA PHE A 454 -10.01 10.00 22.70
C PHE A 454 -9.88 10.45 21.24
N GLY A 455 -9.49 11.71 21.05
CA GLY A 455 -9.50 12.35 19.74
C GLY A 455 -10.92 12.48 19.18
N ALA A 456 -11.25 11.72 18.15
CA ALA A 456 -12.57 11.65 17.53
C ALA A 456 -13.39 10.43 17.97
N LEU A 457 -12.85 9.56 18.84
CA LEU A 457 -13.54 8.40 19.40
C LEU A 457 -14.15 8.76 20.75
N GLY A 458 -15.38 8.32 20.99
CA GLY A 458 -16.05 8.43 22.27
C GLY A 458 -16.17 7.08 22.97
N LEU A 459 -16.28 7.11 24.29
CA LEU A 459 -16.50 5.91 25.11
C LEU A 459 -17.64 6.15 26.11
N ILE A 460 -18.64 5.29 26.06
CA ILE A 460 -19.71 5.21 27.06
C ILE A 460 -19.39 4.05 28.00
N TYR A 461 -19.38 4.32 29.30
CA TYR A 461 -19.18 3.31 30.33
C TYR A 461 -20.46 2.51 30.58
N PRO A 462 -20.33 1.25 31.04
CA PRO A 462 -21.47 0.50 31.51
C PRO A 462 -22.15 1.22 32.68
N GLU A 463 -23.49 1.11 32.78
CA GLU A 463 -24.21 1.45 33.99
C GLU A 463 -23.84 0.43 35.08
N HIS A 464 -22.77 0.70 35.83
CA HIS A 464 -22.17 -0.25 36.77
C HIS A 464 -23.16 -0.82 37.80
N SER A 465 -24.18 -0.04 38.18
CA SER A 465 -25.24 -0.47 39.10
C SER A 465 -26.06 -1.65 38.58
N ARG A 466 -26.07 -1.91 37.27
CA ARG A 466 -26.79 -3.03 36.65
C ARG A 466 -26.03 -4.35 36.70
N TYR A 467 -24.75 -4.35 37.04
CA TYR A 467 -23.89 -5.54 36.95
C TYR A 467 -23.62 -6.15 38.32
N ASN A 468 -24.14 -7.37 38.54
CA ASN A 468 -23.80 -8.20 39.71
C ASN A 468 -22.44 -8.89 39.48
N LYS A 469 -21.55 -8.85 40.48
CA LYS A 469 -20.23 -9.50 40.44
C LYS A 469 -20.32 -10.99 40.14
N GLU A 470 -21.28 -11.71 40.71
CA GLU A 470 -21.44 -13.16 40.50
C GLU A 470 -21.83 -13.47 39.05
N ALA A 471 -22.80 -12.73 38.50
CA ALA A 471 -23.22 -12.88 37.10
C ALA A 471 -22.09 -12.53 36.12
N VAL A 472 -21.27 -11.52 36.45
CA VAL A 472 -20.08 -11.19 35.65
C VAL A 472 -19.06 -12.32 35.75
N MET A 473 -18.77 -12.84 36.94
CA MET A 473 -17.85 -13.98 37.11
C MET A 473 -18.30 -15.22 36.31
N GLU A 474 -19.60 -15.53 36.33
CA GLU A 474 -20.18 -16.61 35.53
C GLU A 474 -19.99 -16.35 34.03
N SER A 475 -20.29 -15.13 33.56
CA SER A 475 -20.05 -14.71 32.18
C SER A 475 -18.58 -14.86 31.75
N CYS A 476 -17.65 -14.50 32.63
CA CYS A 476 -16.21 -14.58 32.37
C CYS A 476 -15.65 -16.01 32.44
N SER A 477 -16.42 -16.99 32.94
CA SER A 477 -16.01 -18.39 32.96
C SER A 477 -16.12 -19.08 31.58
N GLY A 478 -16.86 -18.46 30.66
CA GLY A 478 -17.05 -18.95 29.29
C GLY A 478 -15.88 -18.62 28.36
N GLU A 479 -16.06 -18.92 27.07
CA GLU A 479 -15.05 -18.63 26.06
C GLU A 479 -14.84 -17.13 25.86
N ASN A 480 -13.58 -16.71 25.69
CA ASN A 480 -13.25 -15.35 25.26
C ASN A 480 -13.65 -15.16 23.79
N SER A 481 -14.78 -14.49 23.55
CA SER A 481 -15.31 -14.26 22.21
C SER A 481 -14.32 -13.51 21.31
N ASN A 482 -13.46 -12.65 21.88
CA ASN A 482 -12.37 -12.00 21.16
C ASN A 482 -11.40 -13.00 20.50
N LEU A 483 -11.28 -14.22 21.03
CA LEU A 483 -10.39 -15.25 20.51
C LEU A 483 -11.12 -16.26 19.63
N THR A 484 -12.38 -16.56 19.92
CA THR A 484 -13.11 -17.67 19.28
C THR A 484 -14.03 -17.24 18.14
N ASP A 485 -14.58 -16.02 18.16
CA ASP A 485 -15.48 -15.57 17.08
C ASP A 485 -14.74 -15.38 15.74
N PRO A 486 -15.40 -15.55 14.59
CA PRO A 486 -14.78 -15.28 13.29
C PRO A 486 -14.35 -13.81 13.17
N MET A 487 -13.22 -13.56 12.50
CA MET A 487 -12.76 -12.21 12.15
C MET A 487 -12.89 -12.02 10.64
N PHE A 488 -13.53 -10.93 10.22
CA PHE A 488 -13.67 -10.62 8.80
C PHE A 488 -12.30 -10.57 8.10
N GLY A 489 -12.16 -11.22 6.95
CA GLY A 489 -10.91 -11.32 6.20
C GLY A 489 -9.86 -12.28 6.77
N PHE A 490 -10.09 -12.90 7.94
CA PHE A 490 -9.22 -13.91 8.55
C PHE A 490 -9.76 -15.31 8.30
N THR A 491 -8.93 -16.16 7.71
CA THR A 491 -9.18 -17.60 7.55
C THR A 491 -8.14 -18.38 8.33
N LYS A 492 -8.56 -19.45 9.01
CA LYS A 492 -7.67 -20.33 9.77
C LYS A 492 -7.27 -21.53 8.93
#